data_AF-A0A832V6F9-F1
#
_entry.id   AF-A0A832V6F9-F1
#
_cell.length_a   1.000
_cell.length_b   1.000
_cell.length_c   1.000
_cell.angle_alpha   90.00
_cell.angle_beta   90.00
_cell.angle_gamma   90.00
#
_symmetry.space_group_name_H-M   'P 1'
#
loop_
_entity.id
_entity.type
_entity.pdbx_description
1 polymer ?
#
loop_
_entity_poly.entity_id
_entity_poly.type
_entity_poly.pdbx_seq_one_letter_code
_entity_poly.pdbx_strand_id
1 'polypeptide(L)'
;MLIFFMFFMGMAASYLVWALILPDWMLGLVFSKQFAAFSGGTYTTTLGQFVMGTSVFKSIFMNNMRVLFTLMLLSVIYGAGSMIILVWNASVLGVFVTSLFSRAGLLVSSIPHIIIEFTGFFLAAVAGGLLSIAFLRVDWHSEQFWQTITDSLYLIVFGIAFIFAGAFVESIVILG
;
A
#
# COMPACT_ATOMS: atom_id res chain seq x y z
N MET A 1 -14.75 6.24 -6.85
CA MET A 1 -14.44 5.44 -5.63
C MET A 1 -14.91 4.00 -5.77
N LEU A 2 -16.21 3.72 -5.91
CA LEU A 2 -16.74 2.34 -6.05
C LEU A 2 -16.12 1.56 -7.23
N ILE A 3 -15.96 2.18 -8.40
CA ILE A 3 -15.36 1.55 -9.58
C ILE A 3 -13.91 1.07 -9.30
N PHE A 4 -13.09 1.87 -8.61
CA PHE A 4 -11.72 1.49 -8.27
C PHE A 4 -11.69 0.35 -7.24
N PHE A 5 -12.63 0.34 -6.30
CA PHE A 5 -12.77 -0.76 -5.34
C PHE A 5 -13.19 -2.07 -6.04
N MET A 6 -14.18 -2.03 -6.93
CA MET A 6 -14.60 -3.21 -7.71
C MET A 6 -13.47 -3.70 -8.64
N PHE A 7 -12.73 -2.79 -9.26
CA PHE A 7 -11.55 -3.11 -10.06
C PHE A 7 -10.46 -3.80 -9.21
N PHE A 8 -10.14 -3.26 -8.03
CA PHE A 8 -9.19 -3.86 -7.10
C PHE A 8 -9.62 -5.27 -6.67
N MET A 9 -10.87 -5.44 -6.25
CA MET A 9 -11.41 -6.74 -5.82
C MET A 9 -11.41 -7.76 -6.97
N GLY A 10 -11.77 -7.35 -8.18
CA GLY A 10 -11.72 -8.20 -9.37
C GLY A 10 -10.30 -8.66 -9.71
N MET A 11 -9.32 -7.75 -9.65
CA MET A 11 -7.91 -8.09 -9.85
C MET A 11 -7.41 -9.03 -8.77
N ALA A 12 -7.72 -8.77 -7.49
CA ALA A 12 -7.29 -9.61 -6.38
C ALA A 12 -7.87 -11.04 -6.47
N ALA A 13 -9.15 -11.17 -6.83
CA ALA A 13 -9.79 -12.46 -7.07
C ALA A 13 -9.14 -13.21 -8.23
N SER A 14 -8.79 -12.51 -9.32
CA SER A 14 -8.07 -13.12 -10.46
C SER A 14 -6.70 -13.65 -10.03
N TYR A 15 -5.91 -12.85 -9.29
CA TYR A 15 -4.62 -13.28 -8.77
C TYR A 15 -4.75 -14.46 -7.79
N LEU A 16 -5.78 -14.47 -6.94
CA LEU A 16 -6.09 -15.60 -6.06
C LEU A 16 -6.39 -16.88 -6.86
N VAL A 17 -7.25 -16.80 -7.88
CA VAL A 17 -7.61 -17.95 -8.72
C VAL A 17 -6.37 -18.52 -9.40
N TRP A 18 -5.53 -17.67 -10.00
CA TRP A 18 -4.28 -18.13 -10.62
C TRP A 18 -3.30 -18.70 -9.61
N ALA A 19 -3.18 -18.10 -8.43
CA ALA A 19 -2.32 -18.61 -7.37
C ALA A 19 -2.80 -19.97 -6.80
N LEU A 20 -4.09 -20.29 -6.85
CA LEU A 20 -4.61 -21.59 -6.43
C LEU A 20 -4.47 -22.69 -7.49
N ILE A 21 -4.49 -22.32 -8.78
CA ILE A 21 -4.44 -23.28 -9.89
C ILE A 21 -3.00 -23.63 -10.27
N LEU A 22 -2.05 -22.69 -10.11
CA LEU A 22 -0.67 -22.88 -10.56
C LEU A 22 0.06 -23.92 -9.70
N PRO A 23 0.87 -24.81 -10.33
CA PRO A 23 1.76 -25.71 -9.60
C PRO A 23 2.80 -24.95 -8.77
N ASP A 24 3.25 -25.51 -7.64
CA ASP A 24 4.16 -24.85 -6.70
C ASP A 24 5.45 -24.29 -7.35
N TRP A 25 6.01 -25.01 -8.32
CA TRP A 25 7.22 -24.59 -9.03
C TRP A 25 7.02 -23.37 -9.92
N MET A 26 5.80 -23.16 -10.46
CA MET A 26 5.43 -21.95 -11.19
C MET A 26 5.01 -20.84 -10.24
N LEU A 27 4.30 -21.19 -9.17
CA LEU A 27 3.81 -20.25 -8.17
C LEU A 27 4.96 -19.45 -7.56
N GLY A 28 6.01 -20.13 -7.12
CA GLY A 28 7.21 -19.51 -6.56
C GLY A 28 8.01 -18.68 -7.58
N LEU A 29 7.94 -19.02 -8.87
CA LEU A 29 8.61 -18.28 -9.94
C LEU A 29 7.85 -16.99 -10.30
N VAL A 30 6.55 -17.13 -10.60
CA VAL A 30 5.67 -16.05 -11.09
C VAL A 30 5.38 -15.03 -9.99
N PHE A 31 5.15 -15.49 -8.76
CA PHE A 31 4.79 -14.64 -7.63
C PHE A 31 5.92 -14.44 -6.61
N SER A 32 7.17 -14.69 -7.01
CA SER A 32 8.35 -14.52 -6.14
C SER A 32 8.39 -13.16 -5.43
N LYS A 33 8.01 -12.08 -6.11
CA LYS A 33 7.97 -10.73 -5.56
C LYS A 33 6.83 -10.55 -4.57
N GLN A 34 5.65 -11.13 -4.84
CA GLN A 34 4.51 -11.09 -3.95
C GLN A 34 4.79 -11.87 -2.67
N PHE A 35 5.39 -13.07 -2.77
CA PHE A 35 5.85 -13.81 -1.61
C PHE A 35 6.87 -13.03 -0.80
N ALA A 36 7.88 -12.43 -1.45
CA ALA A 36 8.86 -11.59 -0.77
C ALA A 36 8.22 -10.41 -0.04
N ALA A 37 7.13 -9.85 -0.57
CA ALA A 37 6.45 -8.69 -0.01
C ALA A 37 5.81 -8.95 1.37
N PHE A 38 5.41 -10.19 1.69
CA PHE A 38 4.81 -10.52 3.00
C PHE A 38 5.60 -11.52 3.85
N SER A 39 6.61 -12.19 3.29
CA SER A 39 7.43 -13.18 4.03
C SER A 39 8.71 -12.59 4.66
N GLY A 40 8.86 -11.27 4.67
CA GLY A 40 10.02 -10.59 5.27
C GLY A 40 11.34 -10.78 4.51
N GLY A 41 11.28 -11.34 3.28
CA GLY A 41 12.44 -11.58 2.44
C GLY A 41 12.94 -10.31 1.74
N THR A 42 13.98 -9.69 2.31
CA THR A 42 14.93 -8.78 1.64
C THR A 42 14.30 -7.69 0.77
N TYR A 43 13.45 -6.86 1.37
CA TYR A 43 13.34 -5.45 1.01
C TYR A 43 14.26 -4.62 1.92
N THR A 44 15.57 -4.90 1.85
CA THR A 44 16.64 -3.97 2.23
C THR A 44 16.92 -2.93 1.14
N THR A 45 16.01 -2.75 0.17
CA THR A 45 16.08 -1.63 -0.77
C THR A 45 14.69 -1.01 -0.93
N THR A 46 14.58 0.23 -0.44
CA THR A 46 13.52 1.22 -0.71
C THR A 46 12.28 1.21 0.19
N LEU A 47 11.94 0.15 0.91
CA LEU A 47 10.83 0.12 1.89
C LEU A 47 11.20 -0.74 3.11
N GLY A 48 11.67 -0.14 4.20
CA GLY A 48 11.60 -0.74 5.54
C GLY A 48 12.86 -1.46 5.98
N GLN A 49 13.89 -0.70 6.36
CA GLN A 49 15.07 -1.28 6.99
C GLN A 49 14.78 -1.53 8.48
N PHE A 50 14.90 -2.78 8.92
CA PHE A 50 14.96 -3.16 10.33
C PHE A 50 16.23 -2.56 10.96
N VAL A 51 16.06 -1.47 11.71
CA VAL A 51 17.15 -0.85 12.48
C VAL A 51 17.01 -1.26 13.93
N MET A 52 17.89 -2.16 14.36
CA MET A 52 18.12 -2.46 15.78
C MET A 52 18.85 -1.26 16.42
N GLY A 53 18.09 -0.37 17.08
CA GLY A 53 18.63 0.72 17.90
C GLY A 53 17.78 2.00 17.92
N THR A 54 17.35 2.39 19.13
CA THR A 54 16.63 3.61 19.54
C THR A 54 15.37 4.00 18.75
N SER A 55 14.24 3.44 19.20
CA SER A 55 12.83 3.58 18.79
C SER A 55 12.44 2.88 17.48
N VAL A 56 12.22 1.56 17.56
CA VAL A 56 11.66 0.70 16.49
C VAL A 56 10.48 1.37 15.78
N PHE A 57 9.53 1.93 16.53
CA PHE A 57 8.41 2.72 16.00
C PHE A 57 8.84 3.86 15.06
N LYS A 58 9.82 4.68 15.46
CA LYS A 58 10.28 5.82 14.65
C LYS A 58 10.89 5.37 13.34
N SER A 59 11.65 4.28 13.36
CA SER A 59 12.28 3.73 12.15
C SER A 59 11.22 3.25 11.14
N ILE A 60 10.20 2.54 11.63
CA ILE A 60 9.06 2.06 10.84
C ILE A 60 8.26 3.24 10.28
N PHE A 61 7.85 4.17 11.16
CA PHE A 61 7.05 5.32 10.77
C PHE A 61 7.76 6.18 9.72
N MET A 62 9.04 6.52 9.93
CA MET A 62 9.80 7.34 8.98
C MET A 62 10.03 6.63 7.64
N ASN A 63 10.19 5.31 7.68
CA ASN A 63 10.24 4.54 6.45
C ASN A 63 8.90 4.66 5.70
N ASN A 64 7.79 4.36 6.36
CA ASN A 64 6.45 4.37 5.75
C ASN A 64 6.08 5.76 5.23
N MET A 65 6.51 6.83 5.90
CA MET A 65 6.35 8.20 5.39
C MET A 65 7.10 8.44 4.07
N ARG A 66 8.32 7.88 3.88
CA ARG A 66 9.03 7.98 2.60
C ARG A 66 8.27 7.27 1.49
N VAL A 67 7.68 6.11 1.79
CA VAL A 67 6.84 5.36 0.85
C VAL A 67 5.64 6.20 0.45
N LEU A 68 4.91 6.71 1.45
CA LEU A 68 3.70 7.52 1.27
C LEU A 68 3.96 8.68 0.33
N PHE A 69 5.01 9.47 0.58
CA PHE A 69 5.34 10.62 -0.27
C PHE A 69 5.86 10.21 -1.66
N THR A 70 6.62 9.13 -1.77
CA THR A 70 7.08 8.62 -3.08
C THR A 70 5.88 8.22 -3.94
N LEU A 71 4.91 7.50 -3.37
CA LEU A 71 3.70 7.10 -4.06
C LEU A 71 2.81 8.29 -4.42
N MET A 72 2.67 9.25 -3.51
CA MET A 72 1.94 10.49 -3.77
C MET A 72 2.56 11.25 -4.94
N LEU A 73 3.88 11.48 -4.93
CA LEU A 73 4.59 12.19 -6.00
C LEU A 73 4.49 11.46 -7.34
N LEU A 74 4.67 10.13 -7.35
CA LEU A 74 4.49 9.34 -8.56
C LEU A 74 3.05 9.44 -9.07
N SER A 75 2.05 9.44 -8.19
CA SER A 75 0.66 9.62 -8.62
C SER A 75 0.35 11.04 -9.09
N VAL A 76 1.05 12.08 -8.59
CA VAL A 76 0.95 13.44 -9.14
C VAL A 76 1.47 13.47 -10.58
N ILE A 77 2.63 12.84 -10.83
CA ILE A 77 3.28 12.85 -12.15
C ILE A 77 2.49 12.02 -13.17
N TYR A 78 2.09 10.80 -12.80
CA TYR A 78 1.43 9.85 -13.69
C TYR A 78 -0.11 9.96 -13.67
N GLY A 79 -0.69 10.78 -12.79
CA GLY A 79 -2.13 10.98 -12.65
C GLY A 79 -2.84 9.74 -12.13
N ALA A 80 -3.35 8.89 -13.03
CA ALA A 80 -3.98 7.61 -12.71
C ALA A 80 -3.01 6.55 -12.10
N GLY A 81 -1.83 6.98 -11.65
CA GLY A 81 -0.76 6.14 -11.08
C GLY A 81 -1.18 5.34 -9.84
N SER A 82 -2.25 5.73 -9.14
CA SER A 82 -2.87 4.91 -8.09
C SER A 82 -3.31 3.52 -8.59
N MET A 83 -3.65 3.38 -9.88
CA MET A 83 -4.04 2.10 -10.49
C MET A 83 -2.89 1.09 -10.49
N ILE A 84 -1.64 1.52 -10.71
CA ILE A 84 -0.47 0.62 -10.69
C ILE A 84 -0.25 0.08 -9.27
N ILE A 85 -0.44 0.94 -8.26
CA ILE A 85 -0.32 0.57 -6.84
C ILE A 85 -1.46 -0.36 -6.43
N LEU A 86 -2.69 -0.09 -6.88
CA LEU A 86 -3.85 -0.94 -6.65
C LEU A 86 -3.66 -2.33 -7.25
N VAL A 87 -3.17 -2.42 -8.49
CA VAL A 87 -2.92 -3.71 -9.17
C VAL A 87 -1.80 -4.48 -8.48
N TRP A 88 -0.72 -3.80 -8.10
CA TRP A 88 0.36 -4.43 -7.35
C TRP A 88 -0.15 -5.02 -6.03
N ASN A 89 -0.90 -4.25 -5.24
CA ASN A 89 -1.42 -4.71 -3.96
C ASN A 89 -2.51 -5.78 -4.10
N ALA A 90 -3.34 -5.71 -5.14
CA ALA A 90 -4.27 -6.78 -5.47
C ALA A 90 -3.54 -8.11 -5.73
N SER A 91 -2.38 -8.07 -6.38
CA SER A 91 -1.55 -9.27 -6.62
C SER A 91 -0.96 -9.84 -5.33
N VAL A 92 -0.49 -8.97 -4.43
CA VAL A 92 0.03 -9.38 -3.12
C VAL A 92 -1.08 -10.02 -2.29
N LEU A 93 -2.26 -9.39 -2.23
CA LEU A 93 -3.42 -9.91 -1.50
C LEU A 93 -3.86 -11.29 -2.00
N GLY A 94 -4.00 -11.46 -3.32
CA GLY A 94 -4.44 -12.73 -3.92
C GLY A 94 -3.51 -13.89 -3.58
N VAL A 95 -2.19 -13.67 -3.68
CA VAL A 95 -1.18 -14.68 -3.32
C VAL A 95 -1.11 -14.87 -1.80
N PHE A 96 -1.20 -13.80 -1.02
CA PHE A 96 -1.19 -13.87 0.44
C PHE A 96 -2.30 -14.76 0.98
N VAL A 97 -3.52 -14.66 0.45
CA VAL A 97 -4.65 -15.52 0.86
C VAL A 97 -4.33 -17.00 0.63
N THR A 98 -3.64 -17.36 -0.46
CA THR A 98 -3.19 -18.76 -0.66
C THR A 98 -2.19 -19.21 0.41
N SER A 99 -1.30 -18.31 0.85
CA SER A 99 -0.30 -18.62 1.88
C SER A 99 -0.87 -18.81 3.28
N LEU A 100 -2.06 -18.24 3.56
CA LEU A 100 -2.78 -18.45 4.83
C LEU A 100 -3.25 -19.89 5.01
N PHE A 101 -3.58 -20.59 3.92
CA PHE A 101 -3.93 -22.02 3.97
C PHE A 101 -2.73 -22.89 4.36
N SER A 102 -1.50 -22.41 4.17
CA SER A 102 -0.27 -23.19 4.38
C SER A 102 0.55 -22.81 5.63
N ARG A 103 0.50 -21.54 6.11
CA ARG A 103 1.33 -21.04 7.23
C ARG A 103 0.54 -20.11 8.17
N ALA A 104 -0.57 -20.60 8.71
CA ALA A 104 -1.61 -19.82 9.40
C ALA A 104 -1.18 -19.02 10.67
N GLY A 105 -0.06 -19.34 11.32
CA GLY A 105 0.28 -18.74 12.63
C GLY A 105 0.98 -17.38 12.58
N LEU A 106 2.11 -17.28 11.87
CA LEU A 106 2.99 -16.10 11.90
C LEU A 106 2.58 -14.99 10.92
N LEU A 107 1.85 -15.34 9.86
CA LEU A 107 1.39 -14.36 8.87
C LEU A 107 0.16 -13.58 9.36
N VAL A 108 -0.66 -14.19 10.24
CA VAL A 108 -1.90 -13.57 10.74
C VAL A 108 -1.63 -12.42 11.69
N SER A 109 -0.57 -12.49 12.51
CA SER A 109 -0.20 -11.39 13.43
C SER A 109 0.29 -10.13 12.71
N SER A 110 0.78 -10.26 11.48
CA SER A 110 1.23 -9.13 10.64
C SER A 110 0.10 -8.49 9.83
N ILE A 111 -1.04 -9.17 9.61
CA ILE A 111 -2.17 -8.63 8.83
C ILE A 111 -2.66 -7.25 9.31
N PRO A 112 -2.82 -7.00 10.63
CA PRO A 112 -3.39 -5.75 11.11
C PRO A 112 -2.60 -4.52 10.68
N HIS A 113 -1.27 -4.51 10.80
CA HIS A 113 -0.48 -3.35 10.37
C HIS A 113 -0.45 -3.22 8.85
N ILE A 114 -0.33 -4.34 8.11
CA ILE A 114 -0.29 -4.34 6.64
C ILE A 114 -1.55 -3.67 6.05
N ILE A 115 -2.74 -3.99 6.57
CA ILE A 115 -4.00 -3.40 6.09
C ILE A 115 -4.06 -1.89 6.39
N ILE A 116 -3.66 -1.51 7.60
CA ILE A 116 -3.69 -0.13 8.06
C ILE A 116 -2.72 0.72 7.21
N GLU A 117 -1.48 0.26 7.03
CA GLU A 117 -0.46 0.97 6.26
C GLU A 117 -0.82 1.07 4.78
N PHE A 118 -1.32 -0.02 4.22
CA PHE A 118 -1.82 -0.05 2.84
C PHE A 118 -2.93 0.98 2.62
N THR A 119 -3.86 1.11 3.58
CA THR A 119 -4.90 2.14 3.52
C THR A 119 -4.29 3.54 3.49
N GLY A 120 -3.27 3.79 4.30
CA GLY A 120 -2.53 5.05 4.29
C GLY A 120 -1.90 5.37 2.94
N PHE A 121 -1.20 4.39 2.35
CA PHE A 121 -0.60 4.53 1.01
C PHE A 121 -1.64 4.73 -0.09
N PHE A 122 -2.77 4.03 0.00
CA PHE A 122 -3.86 4.18 -0.96
C PHE A 122 -4.44 5.59 -0.95
N LEU A 123 -4.71 6.15 0.23
CA LEU A 123 -5.22 7.53 0.36
C LEU A 123 -4.23 8.56 -0.19
N ALA A 124 -2.94 8.39 0.07
CA ALA A 124 -1.91 9.28 -0.46
C ALA A 124 -1.76 9.18 -1.98
N ALA A 125 -1.89 7.98 -2.56
CA ALA A 125 -1.91 7.81 -4.01
C ALA A 125 -3.15 8.48 -4.64
N VAL A 126 -4.33 8.33 -4.05
CA VAL A 126 -5.54 9.03 -4.50
C VAL A 126 -5.36 10.54 -4.42
N ALA A 127 -4.84 11.05 -3.31
CA ALA A 127 -4.55 12.46 -3.13
C ALA A 127 -3.59 13.00 -4.20
N GLY A 128 -2.53 12.26 -4.51
CA GLY A 128 -1.61 12.62 -5.58
C GLY A 128 -2.30 12.68 -6.95
N GLY A 129 -3.18 11.72 -7.26
CA GLY A 129 -3.99 11.74 -8.48
C GLY A 129 -4.97 12.91 -8.56
N LEU A 130 -5.60 13.29 -7.45
CA LEU A 130 -6.48 14.48 -7.39
C LEU A 130 -5.69 15.78 -7.56
N LEU A 131 -4.54 15.90 -6.92
CA LEU A 131 -3.63 17.04 -7.13
C LEU A 131 -3.20 17.14 -8.60
N SER A 132 -2.88 16.02 -9.24
CA SER A 132 -2.57 15.98 -10.68
C SER A 132 -3.71 16.57 -11.52
N ILE A 133 -4.95 16.15 -11.26
CA ILE A 133 -6.14 16.65 -11.96
C ILE A 133 -6.34 18.15 -11.68
N ALA A 134 -6.20 18.59 -10.43
CA ALA A 134 -6.34 19.99 -10.05
C ALA A 134 -5.37 20.87 -10.84
N PHE A 135 -4.10 20.49 -10.91
CA PHE A 135 -3.08 21.28 -11.59
C PHE A 135 -3.15 21.22 -13.13
N LEU A 136 -3.61 20.10 -13.70
CA LEU A 136 -3.58 19.89 -15.16
C LEU A 136 -4.90 20.20 -15.86
N ARG A 137 -6.03 20.17 -15.14
CA ARG A 137 -7.37 20.18 -15.77
C ARG A 137 -8.33 21.22 -15.20
N VAL A 138 -8.02 21.83 -14.05
CA VAL A 138 -8.93 22.76 -13.38
C VAL A 138 -8.31 24.15 -13.38
N ASP A 139 -9.11 25.17 -13.69
CA ASP A 139 -8.66 26.54 -13.62
C ASP A 139 -8.35 26.93 -12.18
N TRP A 140 -7.09 27.27 -11.91
CA TRP A 140 -6.55 27.84 -10.68
C TRP A 140 -7.35 28.97 -10.01
N HIS A 141 -8.18 29.72 -10.77
CA HIS A 141 -9.05 30.77 -10.22
C HIS A 141 -10.45 30.27 -9.85
N SER A 142 -10.80 29.06 -10.25
CA SER A 142 -12.10 28.46 -9.95
C SER A 142 -12.17 28.00 -8.50
N GLU A 143 -13.38 28.04 -7.93
CA GLU A 143 -13.65 27.45 -6.62
C GLU A 143 -13.37 25.93 -6.61
N GLN A 144 -13.62 25.26 -7.74
CA GLN A 144 -13.38 23.83 -7.93
C GLN A 144 -11.91 23.44 -7.74
N PHE A 145 -10.97 24.30 -8.15
CA PHE A 145 -9.55 24.08 -7.92
C PHE A 145 -9.24 23.99 -6.43
N TRP A 146 -9.70 24.99 -5.66
CA TRP A 146 -9.46 25.06 -4.22
C TRP A 146 -10.17 23.95 -3.45
N GLN A 147 -11.38 23.55 -3.88
CA GLN A 147 -12.07 22.38 -3.33
C GLN A 147 -11.24 21.11 -3.56
N THR A 148 -10.71 20.89 -4.77
CA THR A 148 -9.92 19.69 -5.09
C THR A 148 -8.58 19.65 -4.31
N ILE A 149 -7.92 20.79 -4.14
CA ILE A 149 -6.70 20.89 -3.31
C ILE A 149 -7.03 20.55 -1.84
N THR A 150 -8.11 21.10 -1.31
CA THR A 150 -8.57 20.85 0.06
C THR A 150 -8.90 19.38 0.29
N ASP A 151 -9.64 18.75 -0.62
CA ASP A 151 -9.97 17.33 -0.56
C ASP A 151 -8.72 16.45 -0.59
N SER A 152 -7.75 16.81 -1.44
CA SER A 152 -6.46 16.12 -1.52
C SER A 152 -5.67 16.24 -0.21
N LEU A 153 -5.68 17.42 0.42
CA LEU A 153 -5.03 17.64 1.71
C LEU A 153 -5.67 16.79 2.82
N TYR A 154 -6.99 16.72 2.89
CA TYR A 154 -7.67 15.84 3.85
C TYR A 154 -7.24 14.38 3.67
N LEU A 155 -7.18 13.89 2.42
CA LEU A 155 -6.74 12.52 2.13
C LEU A 155 -5.28 12.27 2.54
N ILE A 156 -4.38 13.24 2.38
CA ILE A 156 -2.98 13.13 2.84
C ILE A 156 -2.94 13.02 4.37
N VAL A 157 -3.68 13.88 5.07
CA VAL A 157 -3.74 13.87 6.54
C VAL A 157 -4.29 12.54 7.05
N PHE A 158 -5.37 12.04 6.47
CA PHE A 158 -5.88 10.71 6.81
C PHE A 158 -4.85 9.62 6.49
N GLY A 159 -4.20 9.68 5.33
CA GLY A 159 -3.15 8.74 4.95
C GLY A 159 -2.03 8.64 5.99
N ILE A 160 -1.54 9.79 6.47
CA ILE A 160 -0.52 9.88 7.51
C ILE A 160 -1.02 9.30 8.84
N ALA A 161 -2.28 9.55 9.20
CA ALA A 161 -2.88 8.99 10.41
C ALA A 161 -2.94 7.44 10.37
N PHE A 162 -3.28 6.87 9.21
CA PHE A 162 -3.21 5.42 9.00
C PHE A 162 -1.77 4.90 9.11
N ILE A 163 -0.78 5.55 8.47
CA ILE A 163 0.63 5.16 8.61
C ILE A 163 1.10 5.18 10.07
N PHE A 164 0.70 6.19 10.83
CA PHE A 164 1.01 6.28 12.25
C PHE A 164 0.42 5.10 13.04
N ALA A 165 -0.87 4.78 12.81
CA ALA A 165 -1.53 3.66 13.46
C ALA A 165 -0.91 2.31 13.07
N GLY A 166 -0.53 2.14 11.80
CA GLY A 166 0.11 0.93 11.28
C GLY A 166 1.46 0.70 11.93
N ALA A 167 2.31 1.73 11.95
CA ALA A 167 3.61 1.70 12.61
C ALA A 167 3.49 1.42 14.12
N PHE A 168 2.43 1.91 14.76
CA PHE A 168 2.17 1.65 16.18
C PHE A 168 1.85 0.17 16.41
N VAL A 169 0.93 -0.39 15.62
CA VAL A 169 0.58 -1.82 15.68
C VAL A 169 1.79 -2.69 15.39
N GLU A 170 2.55 -2.40 14.34
CA GLU A 170 3.77 -3.14 14.00
C GLU A 170 4.79 -3.08 15.12
N SER A 171 4.98 -1.91 15.73
CA SER A 171 5.93 -1.75 16.84
C SER A 171 5.55 -2.60 18.06
N ILE A 172 4.25 -2.81 18.33
CA ILE A 172 3.79 -3.69 19.40
C ILE A 172 4.05 -5.15 19.06
N VAL A 173 3.75 -5.56 17.81
CA VAL A 173 3.95 -6.94 17.35
C VAL A 173 5.43 -7.34 17.33
N ILE A 174 6.33 -6.39 17.09
CA ILE A 174 7.79 -6.64 17.10
C ILE A 174 8.37 -6.67 18.52
N LEU A 175 7.80 -5.91 19.46
CA LEU A 175 8.31 -5.78 20.83
C LEU A 175 7.69 -6.77 21.83
N GLY A 176 6.52 -7.34 21.53
CA GLY A 176 5.81 -8.32 22.35
C GLY A 176 6.00 -9.75 21.85
#